data_AF-A0A6A2VGS6-F1
#
_entry.id   AF-A0A6A2VGS6-F1
#
_cell.length_a   1.000
_cell.length_b   1.000
_cell.length_c   1.000
_cell.angle_alpha   90.00
_cell.angle_beta   90.00
_cell.angle_gamma   90.00
#
_symmetry.space_group_name_H-M   'P 1'
#
loop_
_entity.id
_entity.type
_entity.pdbx_description
1 polymer ?
#
loop_
_entity_poly.entity_id
_entity_poly.type
_entity_poly.pdbx_seq_one_letter_code
_entity_poly.pdbx_strand_id
1 'polypeptide(L)'
;MNTSRPELQHVPDAASDHDTNEHASSPNAPAAGNATRIQHDLALWWHTNARDLPWRFGRTTPWGVLVSEVMSQQTQMNRVVPYWTAWMRHWPDPEALAAASTAEVITAWGRLGYPRRALRLQECAREVATRYSNRLPRSYDELVALPGIGDYTASAVMSFAFGERIAVIDTNIRRVLSRLFVGEESLGGSTTAKDRDLASRVLPEDQAASVTWNEAVMELGALVCTAKSPACQTCPVASDCAFLAAGRPGLGERRTRPRQRFAGTNRQVRGMVLAALRALPADVPILPRAQVAALWPDQAQLDACVASLDEDGLIEIIGDEGIRLPSGRARQAVAGANADASGTHADVNAAADAGTHTGADIDAHAPTSQPDATNV
;
A
#
# COMPACT_ATOMS: atom_id res chain seq x y z
N MET A 1 42.99 4.43 78.22
CA MET A 1 42.65 5.42 77.18
C MET A 1 42.66 4.70 75.85
N ASN A 2 41.50 4.31 75.31
CA ASN A 2 41.44 3.69 73.99
C ASN A 2 40.07 3.90 73.34
N THR A 3 40.09 4.78 72.34
CA THR A 3 39.38 4.77 71.04
C THR A 3 37.98 4.14 70.94
N SER A 4 36.98 5.00 70.77
CA SER A 4 35.63 4.66 70.29
C SER A 4 35.53 4.76 68.77
N ARG A 5 34.71 3.86 68.23
CA ARG A 5 34.46 3.49 66.82
C ARG A 5 33.39 4.40 66.18
N PRO A 6 33.40 4.66 64.86
CA PRO A 6 32.57 5.71 64.25
C PRO A 6 31.14 5.24 63.87
N GLU A 7 30.22 6.21 63.86
CA GLU A 7 28.78 6.13 63.60
C GLU A 7 28.43 5.95 62.11
N LEU A 8 27.36 5.19 61.87
CA LEU A 8 26.74 4.93 60.56
C LEU A 8 25.79 6.07 60.17
N GLN A 9 25.88 6.48 58.89
CA GLN A 9 25.09 7.54 58.29
C GLN A 9 23.61 7.14 58.10
N HIS A 10 22.74 8.10 58.40
CA HIS A 10 21.29 8.06 58.29
C HIS A 10 20.86 8.53 56.88
N VAL A 11 20.00 7.76 56.22
CA VAL A 11 19.31 8.14 54.97
C VAL A 11 17.90 8.58 55.33
N PRO A 12 17.39 9.70 54.79
CA PRO A 12 15.95 9.91 54.71
C PRO A 12 15.42 10.06 53.27
N ASP A 13 14.42 9.23 53.01
CA ASP A 13 13.23 9.30 52.15
C ASP A 13 13.15 10.24 50.94
N ALA A 14 12.94 9.62 49.77
CA ALA A 14 12.50 10.24 48.54
C ALA A 14 10.98 10.50 48.58
N ALA A 15 10.60 11.77 48.67
CA ALA A 15 9.26 12.24 48.38
C ALA A 15 9.06 12.34 46.85
N SER A 16 7.92 11.84 46.41
CA SER A 16 7.41 11.82 45.04
C SER A 16 7.01 13.22 44.57
N ASP A 17 7.67 13.74 43.54
CA ASP A 17 7.14 14.84 42.73
C ASP A 17 6.56 14.27 41.42
N HIS A 18 5.27 14.49 41.24
CA HIS A 18 4.56 14.30 40.00
C HIS A 18 5.08 15.31 38.97
N ASP A 19 5.89 14.84 38.04
CA ASP A 19 6.33 15.59 36.88
C ASP A 19 5.15 15.72 35.92
N THR A 20 4.44 16.85 35.99
CA THR A 20 3.48 17.25 34.97
C THR A 20 4.25 17.54 33.69
N ASN A 21 4.29 16.54 32.82
CA ASN A 21 4.86 16.64 31.49
C ASN A 21 4.01 17.60 30.64
N GLU A 22 4.29 18.90 30.75
CA GLU A 22 3.87 19.91 29.79
C GLU A 22 4.44 19.52 28.43
N HIS A 23 3.55 19.08 27.54
CA HIS A 23 3.85 18.93 26.13
C HIS A 23 4.34 20.26 25.57
N ALA A 24 5.66 20.42 25.52
CA ALA A 24 6.34 21.46 24.77
C ALA A 24 5.85 21.39 23.31
N SER A 25 4.96 22.32 22.97
CA SER A 25 4.39 22.45 21.64
C SER A 25 5.53 22.73 20.66
N SER A 26 5.70 21.84 19.68
CA SER A 26 6.70 22.00 18.63
C SER A 26 6.41 23.29 17.85
N PRO A 27 7.38 24.19 17.60
CA PRO A 27 7.15 25.52 17.03
C PRO A 27 6.61 25.52 15.59
N ASN A 28 6.42 24.34 14.97
CA ASN A 28 5.89 24.16 13.61
C ASN A 28 4.57 23.37 13.56
N ALA A 29 3.89 23.14 14.69
CA ALA A 29 2.56 22.54 14.64
C ALA A 29 1.56 23.53 14.03
N PRO A 30 0.74 23.16 13.02
CA PRO A 30 -0.30 24.05 12.53
C PRO A 30 -1.26 24.36 13.66
N ALA A 31 -1.49 25.65 13.92
CA ALA A 31 -2.53 26.06 14.87
C ALA A 31 -3.85 25.39 14.47
N ALA A 32 -4.56 24.79 15.43
CA ALA A 32 -5.74 23.97 15.17
C ALA A 32 -6.80 24.68 14.29
N GLY A 33 -7.00 25.99 14.49
CA GLY A 33 -7.91 26.81 13.68
C GLY A 33 -7.49 26.99 12.21
N ASN A 34 -6.20 26.85 11.90
CA ASN A 34 -5.72 26.92 10.52
C ASN A 34 -5.98 25.61 9.77
N ALA A 35 -5.82 24.47 10.45
CA ALA A 35 -6.07 23.15 9.85
C ALA A 35 -7.54 22.99 9.43
N THR A 36 -8.50 23.39 10.27
CA THR A 36 -9.93 23.31 9.94
C THR A 36 -10.31 24.13 8.71
N ARG A 37 -9.78 25.35 8.57
CA ARG A 37 -10.01 26.19 7.39
C ARG A 37 -9.43 25.56 6.13
N ILE A 38 -8.18 25.09 6.19
CA ILE A 38 -7.52 24.40 5.08
C ILE A 38 -8.33 23.16 4.64
N GLN A 39 -8.83 22.38 5.60
CA GLN A 39 -9.68 21.21 5.33
C GLN A 39 -10.96 21.61 4.59
N HIS A 40 -11.63 22.67 5.05
CA HIS A 40 -12.85 23.18 4.43
C HIS A 40 -12.59 23.69 3.00
N ASP A 41 -11.57 24.52 2.80
CA ASP A 41 -11.28 25.14 1.50
C ASP A 41 -10.84 24.11 0.46
N LEU A 42 -10.05 23.10 0.88
CA LEU A 42 -9.71 21.97 0.02
C LEU A 42 -10.92 21.10 -0.31
N ALA A 43 -11.83 20.86 0.64
CA ALA A 43 -13.05 20.12 0.36
C ALA A 43 -13.91 20.85 -0.68
N LEU A 44 -14.13 22.17 -0.55
CA LEU A 44 -14.89 22.95 -1.54
C LEU A 44 -14.23 22.94 -2.93
N TRP A 45 -12.92 23.15 -2.96
CA TRP A 45 -12.16 23.09 -4.21
C TRP A 45 -12.29 21.71 -4.86
N TRP A 46 -12.16 20.64 -4.08
CA TRP A 46 -12.29 19.26 -4.55
C TRP A 46 -13.65 18.98 -5.16
N HIS A 47 -14.75 19.35 -4.51
CA HIS A 47 -16.10 19.15 -5.05
C HIS A 47 -16.31 19.78 -6.42
N THR A 48 -15.59 20.86 -6.73
CA THR A 48 -15.70 21.59 -8.01
C THR A 48 -14.67 21.14 -9.05
N ASN A 49 -13.52 20.60 -8.63
CA ASN A 49 -12.36 20.36 -9.49
C ASN A 49 -11.93 18.89 -9.60
N ALA A 50 -12.53 17.98 -8.81
CA ALA A 50 -12.21 16.57 -8.85
C ALA A 50 -12.37 16.00 -10.27
N ARG A 51 -11.33 15.32 -10.77
CA ARG A 51 -11.44 14.57 -12.02
C ARG A 51 -12.53 13.50 -11.92
N ASP A 52 -13.33 13.42 -12.98
CA ASP A 52 -14.36 12.41 -13.16
C ASP A 52 -13.73 11.04 -13.47
N LEU A 53 -13.41 10.28 -12.41
CA LEU A 53 -12.80 8.95 -12.51
C LEU A 53 -13.80 7.87 -12.10
N PRO A 54 -13.93 6.76 -12.85
CA PRO A 54 -15.04 5.82 -12.68
C PRO A 54 -15.07 5.10 -11.32
N TRP A 55 -13.96 5.08 -10.60
CA TRP A 55 -13.85 4.50 -9.26
C TRP A 55 -14.13 5.48 -8.11
N ARG A 56 -14.41 6.76 -8.39
CA ARG A 56 -14.76 7.78 -7.39
C ARG A 56 -16.26 7.86 -7.13
N PHE A 57 -16.61 8.55 -6.04
CA PHE A 57 -17.99 8.93 -5.69
C PHE A 57 -18.92 7.73 -5.49
N GLY A 58 -18.40 6.63 -4.93
CA GLY A 58 -19.20 5.43 -4.67
C GLY A 58 -19.70 4.70 -5.92
N ARG A 59 -19.16 5.00 -7.11
CA ARG A 59 -19.62 4.42 -8.39
C ARG A 59 -19.10 3.01 -8.67
N THR A 60 -18.26 2.47 -7.79
CA THR A 60 -17.69 1.13 -7.94
C THR A 60 -17.63 0.38 -6.61
N THR A 61 -17.45 -0.93 -6.69
CA THR A 61 -17.20 -1.81 -5.53
C THR A 61 -15.82 -1.58 -4.91
N PRO A 62 -15.58 -2.01 -3.66
CA PRO A 62 -14.25 -2.01 -3.06
C PRO A 62 -13.18 -2.73 -3.88
N TRP A 63 -13.57 -3.82 -4.56
CA TRP A 63 -12.70 -4.50 -5.53
C TRP A 63 -12.29 -3.58 -6.67
N GLY A 64 -13.23 -2.83 -7.27
CA GLY A 64 -12.92 -1.87 -8.32
C GLY A 64 -12.00 -0.74 -7.85
N VAL A 65 -12.15 -0.26 -6.61
CA VAL A 65 -11.20 0.68 -5.99
C VAL A 65 -9.80 0.07 -5.91
N LEU A 66 -9.66 -1.15 -5.35
CA LEU A 66 -8.38 -1.85 -5.26
C LEU A 66 -7.73 -2.03 -6.63
N VAL A 67 -8.48 -2.45 -7.65
CA VAL A 67 -7.97 -2.58 -9.03
C VAL A 67 -7.46 -1.24 -9.56
N SER A 68 -8.17 -0.14 -9.30
CA SER A 68 -7.74 1.19 -9.73
C SER A 68 -6.43 1.62 -9.08
N GLU A 69 -6.27 1.35 -7.78
CA GLU A 69 -5.07 1.68 -7.01
C GLU A 69 -3.88 0.84 -7.46
N VAL A 70 -4.07 -0.46 -7.73
CA VAL A 70 -3.00 -1.30 -8.27
C VAL A 70 -2.59 -0.85 -9.68
N MET A 71 -3.54 -0.49 -10.54
CA MET A 71 -3.24 0.00 -11.89
C MET A 71 -2.54 1.37 -11.89
N SER A 72 -2.91 2.27 -10.98
CA SER A 72 -2.37 3.64 -10.89
C SER A 72 -0.95 3.73 -10.32
N GLN A 73 -0.43 2.65 -9.72
CA GLN A 73 0.98 2.59 -9.32
C GLN A 73 1.90 2.91 -10.50
N GLN A 74 2.65 4.02 -10.38
CA GLN A 74 3.57 4.52 -11.42
C GLN A 74 2.90 4.76 -12.80
N THR A 75 1.57 4.90 -12.85
CA THR A 75 0.79 5.11 -14.06
C THR A 75 -0.22 6.22 -13.84
N GLN A 76 -0.24 7.22 -14.72
CA GLN A 76 -1.17 8.35 -14.58
C GLN A 76 -2.63 7.88 -14.71
N MET A 77 -3.50 8.38 -13.84
CA MET A 77 -4.91 7.97 -13.75
C MET A 77 -5.65 8.03 -15.11
N ASN A 78 -5.46 9.09 -15.91
CA ASN A 78 -6.13 9.22 -17.21
C ASN A 78 -5.75 8.08 -18.19
N ARG A 79 -4.54 7.54 -18.06
CA ARG A 79 -4.10 6.37 -18.84
C ARG A 79 -4.71 5.07 -18.30
N VAL A 80 -5.00 5.01 -17.00
CA VAL A 80 -5.61 3.84 -16.34
C VAL A 80 -7.08 3.69 -16.72
N VAL A 81 -7.83 4.79 -16.81
CA VAL A 81 -9.30 4.78 -17.06
C VAL A 81 -9.73 3.77 -18.13
N PRO A 82 -9.25 3.81 -19.39
CA PRO A 82 -9.72 2.88 -20.42
C PRO A 82 -9.39 1.41 -20.11
N TYR A 83 -8.24 1.15 -19.48
CA TYR A 83 -7.85 -0.21 -19.08
C TYR A 83 -8.72 -0.72 -17.94
N TRP A 84 -8.96 0.11 -16.93
CA TRP A 84 -9.82 -0.22 -15.80
C TRP A 84 -11.25 -0.49 -16.27
N THR A 85 -11.81 0.35 -17.16
CA THR A 85 -13.17 0.16 -17.68
C THR A 85 -13.30 -1.15 -18.47
N ALA A 86 -12.32 -1.48 -19.31
CA ALA A 86 -12.32 -2.75 -20.02
C ALA A 86 -12.13 -3.94 -19.07
N TRP A 87 -11.24 -3.81 -18.08
CA TRP A 87 -10.95 -4.82 -17.08
C TRP A 87 -12.18 -5.16 -16.24
N MET A 88 -12.82 -4.16 -15.65
CA MET A 88 -14.00 -4.34 -14.79
C MET A 88 -15.22 -4.87 -15.55
N ARG A 89 -15.27 -4.71 -16.87
CA ARG A 89 -16.31 -5.33 -17.71
C ARG A 89 -16.13 -6.84 -17.82
N HIS A 90 -14.89 -7.33 -17.87
CA HIS A 90 -14.59 -8.75 -18.01
C HIS A 90 -14.47 -9.44 -16.64
N TRP A 91 -13.89 -8.75 -15.66
CA TRP A 91 -13.63 -9.26 -14.31
C TRP A 91 -14.15 -8.28 -13.26
N PRO A 92 -15.48 -8.24 -13.04
CA PRO A 92 -16.11 -7.28 -12.13
C PRO A 92 -15.83 -7.56 -10.65
N ASP A 93 -15.36 -8.77 -10.31
CA ASP A 93 -15.11 -9.24 -8.94
C ASP A 93 -13.85 -10.13 -8.86
N PRO A 94 -13.36 -10.45 -7.64
CA PRO A 94 -12.17 -11.28 -7.44
C PRO A 94 -12.27 -12.68 -8.06
N GLU A 95 -13.41 -13.36 -7.93
CA GLU A 95 -13.64 -14.71 -8.47
C GLU A 95 -13.52 -14.73 -10.00
N ALA A 96 -14.11 -13.75 -10.68
CA ALA A 96 -14.00 -13.61 -12.13
C ALA A 96 -12.53 -13.45 -12.57
N LEU A 97 -11.74 -12.63 -11.87
CA LEU A 97 -10.30 -12.47 -12.19
C LEU A 97 -9.49 -13.72 -11.81
N ALA A 98 -9.82 -14.37 -10.70
CA ALA A 98 -9.16 -15.58 -10.22
C ALA A 98 -9.33 -16.75 -11.20
N ALA A 99 -10.48 -16.84 -11.86
CA ALA A 99 -10.82 -17.85 -12.85
C ALA A 99 -10.13 -17.64 -14.21
N ALA A 100 -9.74 -16.39 -14.54
CA ALA A 100 -9.09 -16.05 -15.80
C ALA A 100 -7.74 -16.78 -15.98
N SER A 101 -7.37 -17.07 -17.23
CA SER A 101 -6.03 -17.55 -17.54
C SER A 101 -5.01 -16.43 -17.34
N THR A 102 -3.77 -16.81 -17.01
CA THR A 102 -2.69 -15.82 -16.86
C THR A 102 -2.36 -15.12 -18.19
N ALA A 103 -2.50 -15.80 -19.34
CA ALA A 103 -2.38 -15.20 -20.66
C ALA A 103 -3.40 -14.07 -20.91
N GLU A 104 -4.69 -14.28 -20.56
CA GLU A 104 -5.72 -13.24 -20.70
C GLU A 104 -5.41 -12.03 -19.82
N VAL A 105 -5.01 -12.25 -18.58
CA VAL A 105 -4.62 -11.20 -17.62
C VAL A 105 -3.46 -10.37 -18.13
N ILE A 106 -2.38 -11.00 -18.62
CA ILE A 106 -1.22 -10.29 -19.19
C ILE A 106 -1.61 -9.53 -20.45
N THR A 107 -2.49 -10.09 -21.27
CA THR A 107 -2.98 -9.47 -22.50
C THR A 107 -3.79 -8.22 -22.18
N ALA A 108 -4.77 -8.32 -21.29
CA ALA A 108 -5.63 -7.22 -20.87
C ALA A 108 -4.86 -6.10 -20.16
N TRP A 109 -3.81 -6.42 -19.38
CA TRP A 109 -2.94 -5.42 -18.76
C TRP A 109 -2.20 -4.55 -19.79
N GLY A 110 -1.95 -5.12 -20.98
CA GLY A 110 -1.42 -4.42 -22.14
C GLY A 110 -0.19 -3.57 -21.84
N ARG A 111 -0.32 -2.26 -22.08
CA ARG A 111 0.78 -1.29 -21.99
C ARG A 111 0.76 -0.45 -20.72
N LEU A 112 0.06 -0.85 -19.65
CA LEU A 112 0.10 -0.14 -18.36
C LEU A 112 1.50 -0.14 -17.72
N GLY A 113 2.40 -1.02 -18.16
CA GLY A 113 3.74 -1.16 -17.61
C GLY A 113 3.76 -1.98 -16.31
N TYR A 114 4.95 -2.45 -15.93
CA TYR A 114 5.14 -3.32 -14.76
C TYR A 114 4.13 -4.49 -14.72
N PRO A 115 4.12 -5.37 -15.75
CA PRO A 115 3.07 -6.38 -15.93
C PRO A 115 2.99 -7.41 -14.80
N ARG A 116 4.04 -7.57 -13.99
CA ARG A 116 4.00 -8.40 -12.78
C ARG A 116 2.94 -7.94 -11.76
N ARG A 117 2.53 -6.66 -11.79
CA ARG A 117 1.37 -6.18 -11.01
C ARG A 117 0.08 -6.90 -11.38
N ALA A 118 -0.11 -7.26 -12.66
CA ALA A 118 -1.28 -8.01 -13.10
C ALA A 118 -1.31 -9.42 -12.48
N LEU A 119 -0.14 -10.07 -12.42
CA LEU A 119 0.01 -11.40 -11.80
C LEU A 119 -0.26 -11.34 -10.30
N ARG A 120 0.31 -10.35 -9.61
CA ARG A 120 0.07 -10.12 -8.17
C ARG A 120 -1.40 -9.79 -7.88
N LEU A 121 -2.04 -8.99 -8.73
CA LEU A 121 -3.48 -8.72 -8.61
C LEU A 121 -4.32 -9.99 -8.82
N GLN A 122 -3.93 -10.87 -9.74
CA GLN A 122 -4.59 -12.16 -9.93
C GLN A 122 -4.36 -13.10 -8.74
N GLU A 123 -3.16 -13.15 -8.18
CA GLU A 123 -2.87 -13.88 -6.93
C GLU A 123 -3.74 -13.35 -5.77
N CYS A 124 -3.84 -12.03 -5.62
CA CYS A 124 -4.72 -11.37 -4.66
C CYS A 124 -6.19 -11.77 -4.89
N ALA A 125 -6.65 -11.79 -6.14
CA ALA A 125 -8.01 -12.15 -6.48
C ALA A 125 -8.34 -13.59 -6.06
N ARG A 126 -7.41 -14.52 -6.27
CA ARG A 126 -7.56 -15.92 -5.84
C ARG A 126 -7.67 -16.03 -4.32
N GLU A 127 -6.83 -15.31 -3.59
CA GLU A 127 -6.86 -15.30 -2.12
C GLU A 127 -8.19 -14.76 -1.59
N VAL A 128 -8.68 -13.66 -2.18
CA VAL A 128 -9.96 -13.05 -1.81
C VAL A 128 -11.14 -13.98 -2.15
N ALA A 129 -11.12 -14.62 -3.31
CA ALA A 129 -12.16 -15.56 -3.73
C ALA A 129 -12.23 -16.78 -2.79
N THR A 130 -11.09 -17.34 -2.38
CA THR A 130 -11.05 -18.57 -1.58
C THR A 130 -11.21 -18.34 -0.09
N ARG A 131 -10.49 -17.36 0.50
CA ARG A 131 -10.44 -17.17 1.96
C ARG A 131 -11.43 -16.14 2.48
N TYR A 132 -11.88 -15.22 1.63
CA TYR A 132 -12.72 -14.08 2.03
C TYR A 132 -14.09 -14.07 1.32
N SER A 133 -14.55 -15.24 0.87
CA SER A 133 -15.88 -15.43 0.25
C SER A 133 -16.16 -14.43 -0.88
N ASN A 134 -15.16 -14.20 -1.73
CA ASN A 134 -15.22 -13.29 -2.88
C ASN A 134 -15.47 -11.80 -2.50
N ARG A 135 -15.11 -11.39 -1.29
CA ARG A 135 -15.21 -9.99 -0.83
C ARG A 135 -13.90 -9.55 -0.20
N LEU A 136 -13.50 -8.31 -0.44
CA LEU A 136 -12.32 -7.77 0.23
C LEU A 136 -12.53 -7.75 1.75
N PRO A 137 -11.50 -8.15 2.54
CA PRO A 137 -11.54 -7.97 3.98
C PRO A 137 -11.64 -6.48 4.33
N ARG A 138 -12.19 -6.19 5.52
CA ARG A 138 -12.46 -4.83 5.99
C ARG A 138 -11.49 -4.33 7.05
N SER A 139 -10.46 -5.11 7.38
CA SER A 139 -9.39 -4.66 8.27
C SER A 139 -8.12 -4.33 7.49
N TYR A 140 -7.36 -3.36 8.02
CA TYR A 140 -6.09 -2.95 7.44
C TYR A 140 -5.09 -4.12 7.38
N ASP A 141 -4.96 -4.87 8.48
CA ASP A 141 -3.98 -5.97 8.58
C ASP A 141 -4.30 -7.11 7.60
N GLU A 142 -5.58 -7.46 7.43
CA GLU A 142 -5.98 -8.45 6.43
C GLU A 142 -5.74 -7.95 5.00
N LEU A 143 -5.97 -6.66 4.72
CA LEU A 143 -5.67 -6.09 3.40
C LEU A 143 -4.17 -6.12 3.10
N VAL A 144 -3.31 -5.76 4.05
CA VAL A 144 -1.84 -5.80 3.88
C VAL A 144 -1.34 -7.24 3.73
N ALA A 145 -2.03 -8.23 4.31
CA ALA A 145 -1.69 -9.63 4.14
C ALA A 145 -1.97 -10.16 2.71
N LEU A 146 -2.77 -9.45 1.89
CA LEU A 146 -3.07 -9.86 0.53
C LEU A 146 -1.86 -9.69 -0.42
N PRO A 147 -1.66 -10.62 -1.38
CA PRO A 147 -0.57 -10.54 -2.35
C PRO A 147 -0.49 -9.20 -3.10
N GLY A 148 0.65 -8.50 -2.98
CA GLY A 148 0.89 -7.26 -3.71
C GLY A 148 0.17 -6.03 -3.16
N ILE A 149 -0.50 -6.15 -2.02
CA ILE A 149 -1.10 -5.03 -1.30
C ILE A 149 -0.12 -4.57 -0.22
N GLY A 150 0.27 -3.30 -0.28
CA GLY A 150 1.12 -2.66 0.73
C GLY A 150 0.38 -1.55 1.45
N ASP A 151 1.06 -0.93 2.42
CA ASP A 151 0.56 0.17 3.29
C ASP A 151 -0.28 1.21 2.55
N TYR A 152 0.24 1.79 1.46
CA TYR A 152 -0.51 2.75 0.65
C TYR A 152 -1.84 2.19 0.11
N THR A 153 -1.80 1.02 -0.55
CA THR A 153 -2.98 0.45 -1.19
C THR A 153 -4.02 0.03 -0.14
N ALA A 154 -3.58 -0.52 0.99
CA ALA A 154 -4.46 -0.88 2.09
C ALA A 154 -5.16 0.36 2.68
N SER A 155 -4.40 1.42 2.99
CA SER A 155 -4.99 2.70 3.45
C SER A 155 -5.93 3.32 2.43
N ALA A 156 -5.58 3.26 1.13
CA ALA A 156 -6.43 3.78 0.06
C ALA A 156 -7.76 3.00 -0.04
N VAL A 157 -7.74 1.67 0.06
CA VAL A 157 -8.96 0.85 0.07
C VAL A 157 -9.79 1.14 1.33
N MET A 158 -9.17 1.16 2.51
CA MET A 158 -9.83 1.49 3.77
C MET A 158 -10.53 2.85 3.70
N SER A 159 -9.85 3.88 3.21
CA SER A 159 -10.42 5.22 3.08
C SER A 159 -11.45 5.31 1.95
N PHE A 160 -11.05 5.05 0.71
CA PHE A 160 -11.87 5.35 -0.47
C PHE A 160 -13.02 4.36 -0.71
N ALA A 161 -12.88 3.12 -0.24
CA ALA A 161 -13.92 2.09 -0.42
C ALA A 161 -14.74 1.83 0.84
N PHE A 162 -14.10 1.80 2.02
CA PHE A 162 -14.78 1.50 3.28
C PHE A 162 -15.13 2.73 4.11
N GLY A 163 -14.68 3.92 3.71
CA GLY A 163 -15.00 5.16 4.40
C GLY A 163 -14.27 5.33 5.74
N GLU A 164 -13.25 4.51 5.98
CA GLU A 164 -12.56 4.48 7.27
C GLU A 164 -11.63 5.68 7.41
N ARG A 165 -11.56 6.22 8.64
CA ARG A 165 -10.65 7.30 8.97
C ARG A 165 -9.23 6.77 9.07
N ILE A 166 -8.49 6.87 7.98
CA ILE A 166 -7.07 6.52 7.89
C ILE A 166 -6.34 7.47 6.95
N ALA A 167 -5.10 7.83 7.28
CA ALA A 167 -4.28 8.67 6.40
C ALA A 167 -3.81 7.86 5.18
N VAL A 168 -4.09 8.37 3.98
CA VAL A 168 -3.52 7.83 2.73
C VAL A 168 -2.28 8.65 2.41
N ILE A 169 -1.14 7.99 2.16
CA ILE A 169 0.15 8.70 2.01
C ILE A 169 0.90 8.21 0.78
N ASP A 170 0.76 8.95 -0.33
CA ASP A 170 1.60 8.78 -1.52
C ASP A 170 2.64 9.90 -1.64
N THR A 171 3.40 9.89 -2.74
CA THR A 171 4.39 10.93 -3.02
C THR A 171 3.79 12.32 -3.27
N ASN A 172 2.53 12.41 -3.69
CA ASN A 172 1.84 13.67 -3.93
C ASN A 172 1.36 14.27 -2.61
N ILE A 173 0.67 13.48 -1.79
CA ILE A 173 0.20 13.85 -0.47
C ILE A 173 1.37 14.29 0.39
N ARG A 174 2.44 13.49 0.48
CA ARG A 174 3.64 13.88 1.26
C ARG A 174 4.21 15.23 0.85
N ARG A 175 4.31 15.48 -0.46
CA ARG A 175 4.77 16.76 -0.98
C ARG A 175 3.85 17.91 -0.61
N VAL A 176 2.53 17.72 -0.75
CA VAL A 176 1.56 18.74 -0.36
C VAL A 176 1.65 19.02 1.14
N LEU A 177 1.62 18.00 1.99
CA LEU A 177 1.62 18.17 3.43
C LEU A 177 2.92 18.81 3.94
N SER A 178 4.07 18.37 3.43
CA SER A 178 5.38 18.94 3.76
C SER A 178 5.48 20.42 3.35
N ARG A 179 5.05 20.77 2.13
CA ARG A 179 5.05 22.17 1.68
C ARG A 179 4.04 23.02 2.45
N LEU A 180 2.83 22.53 2.63
CA LEU A 180 1.73 23.29 3.23
C LEU A 180 1.97 23.56 4.72
N PHE A 181 2.33 22.54 5.49
CA PHE A 181 2.35 22.62 6.95
C PHE A 181 3.75 22.77 7.54
N VAL A 182 4.80 22.31 6.86
CA VAL A 182 6.19 22.36 7.39
C VAL A 182 7.00 23.45 6.71
N GLY A 183 6.67 23.81 5.47
CA GLY A 183 7.40 24.79 4.69
C GLY A 183 8.64 24.21 3.97
N GLU A 184 8.72 22.90 3.88
CA GLU A 184 9.85 22.18 3.29
C GLU A 184 9.50 21.55 1.95
N GLU A 185 10.50 21.36 1.10
CA GLU A 185 10.36 20.56 -0.12
C GLU A 185 10.38 19.06 0.21
N SER A 186 9.53 18.27 -0.45
CA SER A 186 9.62 16.82 -0.35
C SER A 186 10.70 16.27 -1.28
N LEU A 187 11.72 15.69 -0.67
CA LEU A 187 12.89 15.15 -1.37
C LEU A 187 12.69 13.72 -1.90
N GLY A 188 11.46 13.20 -1.87
CA GLY A 188 11.12 11.83 -2.28
C GLY A 188 11.51 10.77 -1.25
N GLY A 189 11.67 9.52 -1.71
CA GLY A 189 11.98 8.37 -0.85
C GLY A 189 10.74 7.70 -0.24
N SER A 190 10.94 6.78 0.69
CA SER A 190 9.87 6.06 1.40
C SER A 190 9.18 6.95 2.43
N THR A 191 7.93 6.62 2.76
CA THR A 191 7.15 7.29 3.83
C THR A 191 7.83 7.08 5.19
N THR A 192 8.08 8.18 5.89
CA THR A 192 8.74 8.19 7.21
C THR A 192 7.72 8.24 8.36
N ALA A 193 8.18 8.02 9.59
CA ALA A 193 7.35 8.21 10.78
C ALA A 193 6.83 9.65 10.91
N LYS A 194 7.66 10.65 10.56
CA LYS A 194 7.28 12.07 10.55
C LYS A 194 6.17 12.36 9.52
N ASP A 195 6.25 11.74 8.35
CA ASP A 195 5.19 11.86 7.33
C ASP A 195 3.85 11.31 7.85
N ARG A 196 3.87 10.12 8.49
CA ARG A 196 2.68 9.50 9.09
C ARG A 196 2.07 10.33 10.21
N ASP A 197 2.91 10.82 11.09
CA ASP A 197 2.54 11.65 12.23
C ASP A 197 1.93 12.99 11.78
N LEU A 198 2.53 13.66 10.78
CA LEU A 198 1.94 14.85 10.17
C LEU A 198 0.60 14.55 9.50
N ALA A 199 0.52 13.50 8.69
CA ALA A 199 -0.71 13.13 7.98
C ALA A 199 -1.84 12.80 8.96
N SER A 200 -1.54 12.11 10.07
CA SER A 200 -2.51 11.81 11.12
C SER A 200 -3.04 13.08 11.80
N ARG A 201 -2.16 14.02 12.17
CA ARG A 201 -2.56 15.27 12.84
C ARG A 201 -3.48 16.16 12.00
N VAL A 202 -3.32 16.17 10.68
CA VAL A 202 -4.08 17.05 9.78
C VAL A 202 -5.30 16.37 9.18
N LEU A 203 -5.49 15.07 9.45
CA LEU A 203 -6.64 14.29 8.98
C LEU A 203 -7.90 14.69 9.79
N PRO A 204 -8.98 15.13 9.14
CA PRO A 204 -10.25 15.43 9.83
C PRO A 204 -10.71 14.28 10.73
N GLU A 205 -11.27 14.60 11.91
CA GLU A 205 -11.82 13.61 12.86
C GLU A 205 -13.10 12.93 12.34
N ASP A 206 -13.91 13.65 11.57
CA ASP A 206 -15.08 13.07 10.90
C ASP A 206 -14.64 12.12 9.77
N GLN A 207 -15.25 10.94 9.72
CA GLN A 207 -14.88 9.88 8.76
C GLN A 207 -15.07 10.36 7.32
N ALA A 208 -16.24 10.91 6.96
CA ALA A 208 -16.51 11.34 5.59
C ALA A 208 -15.61 12.51 5.15
N ALA A 209 -15.36 13.45 6.05
CA ALA A 209 -14.42 14.54 5.82
C ALA A 209 -12.99 14.02 5.65
N SER A 210 -12.59 12.97 6.37
CA SER A 210 -11.26 12.36 6.24
C SER A 210 -11.02 11.72 4.87
N VAL A 211 -12.04 11.06 4.30
CA VAL A 211 -11.99 10.50 2.94
C VAL A 211 -11.86 11.61 1.91
N THR A 212 -12.70 12.65 2.05
CA THR A 212 -12.65 13.85 1.19
C THR A 212 -11.29 14.52 1.25
N TRP A 213 -10.70 14.64 2.44
CA TRP A 213 -9.37 15.19 2.64
C TRP A 213 -8.28 14.41 1.90
N ASN A 214 -8.26 13.08 2.05
CA ASN A 214 -7.28 12.23 1.36
C ASN A 214 -7.37 12.42 -0.17
N GLU A 215 -8.58 12.40 -0.74
CA GLU A 215 -8.76 12.60 -2.17
C GLU A 215 -8.39 14.02 -2.62
N ALA A 216 -8.80 15.05 -1.87
CA ALA A 216 -8.53 16.44 -2.18
C ALA A 216 -7.04 16.77 -2.16
N VAL A 217 -6.30 16.29 -1.14
CA VAL A 217 -4.85 16.50 -1.04
C VAL A 217 -4.11 15.76 -2.14
N MET A 218 -4.53 14.53 -2.47
CA MET A 218 -3.98 13.76 -3.59
C MET A 218 -4.17 14.49 -4.92
N GLU A 219 -5.37 15.02 -5.17
CA GLU A 219 -5.71 15.77 -6.38
C GLU A 219 -4.94 17.10 -6.48
N LEU A 220 -4.85 17.83 -5.37
CA LEU A 220 -4.08 19.06 -5.29
C LEU A 220 -2.63 18.78 -5.64
N GLY A 221 -2.03 17.71 -5.08
CA GLY A 221 -0.67 17.31 -5.39
C GLY A 221 -0.49 16.91 -6.85
N ALA A 222 -1.47 16.24 -7.44
CA ALA A 222 -1.41 15.79 -8.83
C ALA A 222 -1.53 16.94 -9.85
N LEU A 223 -2.40 17.93 -9.60
CA LEU A 223 -2.79 18.94 -10.59
C LEU A 223 -2.23 20.33 -10.33
N VAL A 224 -2.05 20.72 -9.07
CA VAL A 224 -1.72 22.09 -8.68
C VAL A 224 -0.33 22.17 -8.03
N CYS A 225 -0.14 21.50 -6.90
CA CYS A 225 1.11 21.47 -6.15
C CYS A 225 2.09 20.42 -6.75
N THR A 226 2.38 20.56 -8.05
CA THR A 226 3.25 19.64 -8.77
C THR A 226 4.71 19.77 -8.33
N ALA A 227 5.51 18.72 -8.55
CA ALA A 227 6.87 18.65 -8.04
C ALA A 227 7.79 19.75 -8.60
N LYS A 228 7.70 20.06 -9.89
CA LYS A 228 8.64 20.98 -10.57
C LYS A 228 8.13 22.42 -10.69
N SER A 229 6.84 22.57 -11.00
CA SER A 229 6.26 23.86 -11.33
C SER A 229 4.88 23.96 -10.71
N PRO A 230 4.81 24.10 -9.37
CA PRO A 230 3.53 24.19 -8.68
C PRO A 230 2.79 25.47 -9.10
N ALA A 231 1.49 25.34 -9.39
CA ALA A 231 0.62 26.44 -9.78
C ALA A 231 0.10 27.19 -8.53
N CYS A 232 1.01 27.77 -7.74
CA CYS A 232 0.69 28.41 -6.46
C CYS A 232 -0.35 29.54 -6.58
N GLN A 233 -0.40 30.23 -7.73
CA GLN A 233 -1.35 31.33 -7.98
C GLN A 233 -2.82 30.87 -8.03
N THR A 234 -3.06 29.60 -8.31
CA THR A 234 -4.40 29.00 -8.39
C THR A 234 -4.62 27.97 -7.28
N CYS A 235 -3.72 27.90 -6.29
CA CYS A 235 -3.83 26.95 -5.19
C CYS A 235 -4.87 27.45 -4.18
N PRO A 236 -5.91 26.65 -3.84
CA PRO A 236 -6.98 27.06 -2.93
C PRO A 236 -6.50 27.38 -1.51
N VAL A 237 -5.33 26.89 -1.13
CA VAL A 237 -4.75 27.05 0.21
C VAL A 237 -3.40 27.78 0.17
N ALA A 238 -3.20 28.64 -0.84
CA ALA A 238 -1.97 29.39 -1.02
C ALA A 238 -1.69 30.35 0.15
N SER A 239 -2.73 30.98 0.69
CA SER A 239 -2.66 31.94 1.81
C SER A 239 -2.05 31.34 3.08
N ASP A 240 -2.27 30.04 3.30
CA ASP A 240 -1.87 29.34 4.51
C ASP A 240 -0.63 28.44 4.28
N CYS A 241 -0.04 28.49 3.08
CA CYS A 241 1.08 27.63 2.70
C CYS A 241 2.42 28.14 3.23
N ALA A 242 2.97 27.45 4.23
CA ALA A 242 4.27 27.76 4.82
C ALA A 242 5.41 27.80 3.77
N PHE A 243 5.40 26.87 2.81
CA PHE A 243 6.41 26.79 1.76
C PHE A 243 6.35 27.97 0.80
N LEU A 244 5.14 28.43 0.46
CA LEU A 244 4.96 29.61 -0.39
C LEU A 244 5.40 30.88 0.36
N ALA A 245 4.99 31.02 1.62
CA ALA A 245 5.39 32.14 2.47
C ALA A 245 6.92 32.23 2.65
N ALA A 246 7.59 31.08 2.75
CA ALA A 246 9.05 30.98 2.83
C ALA A 246 9.78 31.19 1.49
N GLY A 247 9.08 31.51 0.40
CA GLY A 247 9.70 31.75 -0.91
C GLY A 247 10.02 30.49 -1.71
N ARG A 248 9.41 29.34 -1.39
CA ARG A 248 9.58 28.03 -2.06
C ARG A 248 11.01 27.47 -1.96
N PRO A 249 11.55 27.33 -0.74
CA PRO A 249 12.92 26.84 -0.53
C PRO A 249 13.10 25.43 -1.09
N GLY A 250 14.25 25.10 -1.69
CA GLY A 250 14.47 23.73 -2.17
C GLY A 250 13.77 23.36 -3.48
N LEU A 251 12.92 24.23 -4.05
CA LEU A 251 12.18 23.92 -5.27
C LEU A 251 13.13 23.65 -6.43
N GLY A 252 13.18 22.39 -6.87
CA GLY A 252 14.06 21.96 -7.96
C GLY A 252 15.46 21.52 -7.54
N GLU A 253 15.82 21.56 -6.25
CA GLU A 253 17.16 21.21 -5.76
C GLU A 253 17.49 19.70 -5.86
N ARG A 254 16.51 18.81 -6.01
CA ARG A 254 16.76 17.40 -6.34
C ARG A 254 16.50 17.07 -7.81
N ARG A 255 17.58 16.64 -8.48
CA ARG A 255 17.53 15.76 -9.66
C ARG A 255 16.80 14.48 -9.23
N THR A 256 15.55 14.31 -9.67
CA THR A 256 15.04 12.95 -9.91
C THR A 256 16.15 12.21 -10.66
N ARG A 257 16.54 11.00 -10.23
CA ARG A 257 17.55 10.19 -10.95
C ARG A 257 17.34 10.40 -12.44
N PRO A 258 18.40 10.73 -13.22
CA PRO A 258 18.25 11.03 -14.63
C PRO A 258 17.34 9.97 -15.24
N ARG A 259 16.20 10.38 -15.82
CA ARG A 259 15.29 9.43 -16.44
C ARG A 259 16.08 8.77 -17.55
N GLN A 260 16.45 7.50 -17.34
CA GLN A 260 17.08 6.70 -18.39
C GLN A 260 16.19 6.81 -19.62
N ARG A 261 16.80 7.12 -20.77
CA ARG A 261 16.06 7.12 -22.03
C ARG A 261 15.46 5.73 -22.20
N PHE A 262 14.21 5.65 -22.63
CA PHE A 262 13.53 4.36 -22.80
C PHE A 262 14.20 3.50 -23.89
N ALA A 263 14.71 4.16 -24.94
CA ALA A 263 15.40 3.52 -26.04
C ALA A 263 16.65 2.76 -25.58
N GLY A 264 16.79 1.51 -26.00
CA GLY A 264 17.91 0.61 -25.69
C GLY A 264 17.82 -0.08 -24.33
N THR A 265 16.75 0.13 -23.56
CA THR A 265 16.63 -0.46 -22.22
C THR A 265 16.00 -1.85 -22.24
N ASN A 266 16.29 -2.66 -21.22
CA ASN A 266 15.62 -3.95 -21.03
C ASN A 266 14.09 -3.79 -20.95
N ARG A 267 13.59 -2.65 -20.44
CA ARG A 267 12.15 -2.36 -20.43
C ARG A 267 11.57 -2.27 -21.84
N GLN A 268 12.30 -1.70 -22.80
CA GLN A 268 11.88 -1.66 -24.20
C GLN A 268 11.85 -3.07 -24.79
N VAL A 269 12.95 -3.81 -24.68
CA VAL A 269 13.07 -5.15 -25.27
C VAL A 269 12.01 -6.10 -24.70
N ARG A 270 11.86 -6.15 -23.37
CA ARG A 270 10.79 -6.92 -22.72
C ARG A 270 9.40 -6.51 -23.18
N GLY A 271 9.18 -5.22 -23.36
CA GLY A 271 7.92 -4.68 -23.87
C GLY A 271 7.63 -5.11 -25.31
N MET A 272 8.66 -5.21 -26.15
CA MET A 272 8.56 -5.70 -27.53
C MET A 272 8.23 -7.19 -27.58
N VAL A 273 8.90 -8.02 -26.77
CA VAL A 273 8.60 -9.45 -26.63
C VAL A 273 7.15 -9.68 -26.24
N LEU A 274 6.68 -9.01 -25.16
CA LEU A 274 5.28 -9.11 -24.73
C LEU A 274 4.30 -8.55 -25.76
N ALA A 275 4.69 -7.54 -26.54
CA ALA A 275 3.83 -7.02 -27.61
C ALA A 275 3.69 -8.02 -28.77
N ALA A 276 4.79 -8.68 -29.17
CA ALA A 276 4.76 -9.71 -30.20
C ALA A 276 3.89 -10.90 -29.78
N LEU A 277 4.05 -11.37 -28.54
CA LEU A 277 3.23 -12.45 -27.99
C LEU A 277 1.73 -12.14 -27.96
N ARG A 278 1.35 -10.91 -27.58
CA ARG A 278 -0.07 -10.49 -27.56
C ARG A 278 -0.67 -10.28 -28.95
N ALA A 279 0.18 -10.14 -29.98
CA ALA A 279 -0.25 -9.97 -31.36
C ALA A 279 -0.45 -11.30 -32.08
N LEU A 280 -0.08 -12.43 -31.45
CA LEU A 280 -0.30 -13.75 -32.01
C LEU A 280 -1.80 -14.05 -32.16
N PRO A 281 -2.20 -14.73 -33.25
CA PRO A 281 -3.52 -15.32 -33.38
C PRO A 281 -3.82 -16.31 -32.25
N ALA A 282 -5.09 -16.44 -31.84
CA ALA A 282 -5.49 -17.31 -30.74
C ALA A 282 -5.20 -18.80 -31.00
N ASP A 283 -5.13 -19.22 -32.26
CA ASP A 283 -4.81 -20.57 -32.73
C ASP A 283 -3.30 -20.84 -32.86
N VAL A 284 -2.45 -19.80 -32.76
CA VAL A 284 -1.00 -19.91 -32.85
C VAL A 284 -0.37 -19.34 -31.57
N PRO A 285 -0.35 -20.11 -30.46
CA PRO A 285 0.02 -19.57 -29.15
C PRO A 285 1.54 -19.42 -28.93
N ILE A 286 2.37 -19.94 -29.85
CA ILE A 286 3.83 -19.95 -29.74
C ILE A 286 4.42 -18.94 -30.72
N LEU A 287 5.28 -18.05 -30.22
CA LEU A 287 6.15 -17.19 -31.02
C LEU A 287 7.45 -17.96 -31.32
N PRO A 288 7.70 -18.37 -32.57
CA PRO A 288 8.86 -19.19 -32.90
C PRO A 288 10.19 -18.49 -32.60
N ARG A 289 11.21 -19.25 -32.20
CA ARG A 289 12.54 -18.70 -31.84
C ARG A 289 13.13 -17.76 -32.91
N ALA A 290 12.97 -18.10 -34.19
CA ALA A 290 13.42 -17.25 -35.29
C ALA A 290 12.74 -15.87 -35.31
N GLN A 291 11.44 -15.81 -34.97
CA GLN A 291 10.71 -14.56 -34.89
C GLN A 291 11.10 -13.78 -33.62
N VAL A 292 11.36 -14.45 -32.50
CA VAL A 292 11.89 -13.82 -31.28
C VAL A 292 13.23 -13.14 -31.58
N ALA A 293 14.17 -13.86 -32.20
CA ALA A 293 15.51 -13.35 -32.55
C ALA A 293 15.46 -12.11 -33.47
N ALA A 294 14.43 -12.01 -34.31
CA ALA A 294 14.21 -10.86 -35.19
C ALA A 294 13.66 -9.60 -34.48
N LEU A 295 13.21 -9.71 -33.22
CA LEU A 295 12.63 -8.57 -32.49
C LEU A 295 13.68 -7.53 -32.07
N TRP A 296 14.92 -7.93 -31.84
CA TRP A 296 15.94 -7.05 -31.30
C TRP A 296 17.35 -7.44 -31.78
N PRO A 297 18.18 -6.48 -32.23
CA PRO A 297 19.49 -6.80 -32.83
C PRO A 297 20.51 -7.34 -31.81
N ASP A 298 20.50 -6.86 -30.57
CA ASP A 298 21.40 -7.33 -29.51
C ASP A 298 20.87 -8.63 -28.90
N GLN A 299 21.39 -9.78 -29.36
CA GLN A 299 20.92 -11.10 -28.93
C GLN A 299 21.19 -11.38 -27.45
N ALA A 300 22.31 -10.89 -26.90
CA ALA A 300 22.62 -11.11 -25.48
C ALA A 300 21.62 -10.36 -24.58
N GLN A 301 21.27 -9.13 -24.95
CA GLN A 301 20.24 -8.38 -24.23
C GLN A 301 18.86 -9.02 -24.38
N LEU A 302 18.51 -9.50 -25.58
CA LEU A 302 17.24 -10.17 -25.85
C LEU A 302 17.09 -11.44 -25.03
N ASP A 303 18.10 -12.32 -25.03
CA ASP A 303 18.10 -13.58 -24.28
C ASP A 303 17.95 -13.33 -22.77
N ALA A 304 18.67 -12.34 -22.22
CA ALA A 304 18.51 -11.94 -20.82
C ALA A 304 17.10 -11.38 -20.53
N CYS A 305 16.50 -10.65 -21.47
CA CYS A 305 15.13 -10.15 -21.35
C CYS A 305 14.09 -11.27 -21.42
N VAL A 306 14.28 -12.27 -22.27
CA VAL A 306 13.42 -13.46 -22.37
C VAL A 306 13.52 -14.29 -21.10
N ALA A 307 14.72 -14.61 -20.64
CA ALA A 307 14.93 -15.37 -19.40
C ALA A 307 14.30 -14.66 -18.19
N SER A 308 14.51 -13.35 -18.05
CA SER A 308 13.88 -12.59 -16.96
C SER A 308 12.36 -12.45 -17.09
N LEU A 309 11.78 -12.59 -18.29
CA LEU A 309 10.32 -12.61 -18.46
C LEU A 309 9.74 -13.96 -18.02
N ASP A 310 10.43 -15.05 -18.32
CA ASP A 310 10.08 -16.41 -17.90
C ASP A 310 10.16 -16.55 -16.37
N GLU A 311 11.25 -16.05 -15.76
CA GLU A 311 11.42 -16.01 -14.29
C GLU A 311 10.32 -15.21 -13.59
N ASP A 312 9.90 -14.09 -14.19
CA ASP A 312 8.78 -13.29 -13.68
C ASP A 312 7.40 -13.96 -13.88
N GLY A 313 7.33 -15.11 -14.56
CA GLY A 313 6.09 -15.81 -14.91
C GLY A 313 5.24 -15.09 -15.96
N LEU A 314 5.86 -14.23 -16.77
CA LEU A 314 5.17 -13.43 -17.80
C LEU A 314 5.13 -14.12 -19.17
N ILE A 315 6.01 -15.08 -19.39
CA ILE A 315 6.07 -15.95 -20.57
C ILE A 315 6.45 -17.35 -20.11
N GLU A 316 6.39 -18.31 -21.04
CA GLU A 316 6.97 -19.63 -20.88
C GLU A 316 7.89 -19.93 -22.07
N ILE A 317 9.09 -20.44 -21.80
CA ILE A 317 10.01 -20.96 -22.83
C ILE A 317 9.64 -22.42 -23.15
N ILE A 318 9.38 -22.70 -24.45
CA ILE A 318 8.97 -24.02 -24.94
C ILE A 318 10.14 -24.68 -25.67
N GLY A 319 11.10 -25.19 -24.89
CA GLY A 319 12.31 -25.82 -25.42
C GLY A 319 12.97 -24.97 -26.51
N ASP A 320 13.24 -25.60 -27.65
CA ASP A 320 13.81 -24.93 -28.84
C ASP A 320 12.76 -24.34 -29.80
N GLU A 321 11.46 -24.58 -29.54
CA GLU A 321 10.38 -24.16 -30.44
C GLU A 321 10.16 -22.64 -30.41
N GLY A 322 10.20 -22.05 -29.22
CA GLY A 322 9.96 -20.61 -29.05
C GLY A 322 9.48 -20.25 -27.65
N ILE A 323 8.67 -19.19 -27.59
CA ILE A 323 8.09 -18.69 -26.34
C ILE A 323 6.58 -18.49 -26.48
N ARG A 324 5.84 -18.55 -25.38
CA ARG A 324 4.38 -18.30 -25.36
C ARG A 324 3.96 -17.51 -24.13
N LEU A 325 2.72 -17.03 -24.13
CA LEU A 325 2.10 -16.58 -22.88
C LEU A 325 1.75 -17.80 -21.99
N PRO A 326 1.72 -17.64 -20.65
CA PRO A 326 1.47 -18.77 -19.76
C PRO A 326 0.09 -19.40 -19.97
N SER A 327 0.04 -20.70 -20.22
CA SER A 327 -1.21 -21.42 -20.52
C SER A 327 -1.89 -22.02 -19.29
N GLY A 328 -1.20 -22.06 -18.14
CA GLY A 328 -1.73 -22.55 -16.88
C GLY A 328 -2.37 -21.46 -16.02
N ARG A 329 -3.18 -21.87 -15.03
CA ARG A 329 -3.36 -21.04 -13.82
C ARG A 329 -1.97 -20.85 -13.21
N ALA A 330 -1.57 -19.62 -12.91
CA ALA A 330 -0.20 -19.27 -12.50
C ALA A 330 0.41 -20.32 -11.56
N ARG A 331 1.67 -20.73 -11.82
CA ARG A 331 2.43 -21.62 -10.95
C ARG A 331 2.36 -21.08 -9.52
N GLN A 332 1.79 -21.86 -8.59
CA GLN A 332 1.94 -21.59 -7.17
C GLN A 332 3.44 -21.60 -6.88
N ALA A 333 3.96 -20.51 -6.32
CA ALA A 333 5.31 -20.50 -5.78
C ALA A 333 5.39 -21.61 -4.72
N VAL A 334 6.25 -22.59 -4.94
CA VAL A 334 6.52 -23.65 -3.98
C VAL A 334 7.15 -22.99 -2.75
N ALA A 335 6.38 -22.78 -1.70
CA ALA A 335 6.91 -22.51 -0.37
C ALA A 335 7.60 -23.80 0.10
N GLY A 336 8.93 -23.79 0.08
CA GLY A 336 9.74 -24.92 0.50
C GLY A 336 9.45 -25.30 1.96
N ALA A 337 8.97 -26.53 2.15
CA ALA A 337 8.99 -27.21 3.41
C ALA A 337 10.44 -27.41 3.86
N ASN A 338 10.77 -26.94 5.06
CA ASN A 338 11.81 -27.52 5.92
C ASN A 338 11.64 -26.93 7.33
N ALA A 339 10.98 -27.70 8.18
CA ALA A 339 11.09 -27.57 9.63
C ALA A 339 10.72 -28.92 10.26
N ASP A 340 11.67 -29.86 10.21
CA ASP A 340 11.79 -30.92 11.21
C ASP A 340 13.28 -31.22 11.41
N ALA A 341 13.85 -30.62 12.44
CA ALA A 341 15.06 -31.09 13.09
C ALA A 341 15.05 -30.58 14.54
N SER A 342 14.75 -31.51 15.42
CA SER A 342 14.75 -31.43 16.88
C SER A 342 16.06 -30.94 17.50
N GLY A 343 15.92 -30.02 18.46
CA GLY A 343 16.60 -30.04 19.77
C GLY A 343 18.08 -29.65 19.83
N THR A 344 18.39 -28.53 20.51
CA THR A 344 19.10 -28.51 21.82
C THR A 344 19.45 -27.09 22.27
N HIS A 345 19.16 -26.78 23.55
CA HIS A 345 19.82 -25.85 24.49
C HIS A 345 20.03 -24.36 24.09
N ALA A 346 19.87 -23.32 24.92
CA ALA A 346 19.54 -23.16 26.33
C ALA A 346 19.25 -21.66 26.61
N ASP A 347 18.50 -21.41 27.70
CA ASP A 347 18.55 -20.29 28.66
C ASP A 347 18.66 -18.82 28.21
N VAL A 348 17.60 -18.05 28.53
CA VAL A 348 17.67 -16.86 29.42
C VAL A 348 16.25 -16.40 29.84
N ASN A 349 15.86 -16.63 31.09
CA ASN A 349 15.50 -15.56 32.06
C ASN A 349 14.87 -16.09 33.36
N ALA A 350 15.63 -15.84 34.44
CA ALA A 350 15.28 -15.54 35.84
C ALA A 350 13.86 -15.81 36.38
N ALA A 351 13.80 -16.72 37.36
CA ALA A 351 13.51 -16.52 38.80
C ALA A 351 12.55 -15.35 39.19
N ALA A 352 11.62 -15.47 40.15
CA ALA A 352 11.52 -16.34 41.30
C ALA A 352 10.09 -16.38 41.89
N ASP A 353 9.92 -17.35 42.81
CA ASP A 353 9.00 -17.43 43.96
C ASP A 353 7.52 -17.73 43.74
N ALA A 354 6.81 -18.46 44.62
CA ALA A 354 7.07 -19.52 45.60
C ALA A 354 5.67 -19.80 46.20
N GLY A 355 5.28 -21.06 46.42
CA GLY A 355 4.00 -21.33 47.11
C GLY A 355 3.45 -22.74 46.96
N THR A 356 3.93 -23.63 47.81
CA THR A 356 3.37 -24.95 48.16
C THR A 356 1.92 -24.87 48.65
N HIS A 357 1.03 -25.81 48.25
CA HIS A 357 0.36 -26.81 49.13
C HIS A 357 -0.81 -27.56 48.44
N THR A 358 -0.83 -28.90 48.64
CA THR A 358 -1.98 -29.83 48.86
C THR A 358 -3.25 -29.69 48.00
N GLY A 359 -3.81 -30.69 47.32
CA GLY A 359 -4.00 -32.08 47.70
C GLY A 359 -5.51 -32.39 47.89
N ALA A 360 -6.01 -33.39 47.15
CA ALA A 360 -7.25 -34.18 47.34
C ALA A 360 -8.63 -33.65 46.86
N ASP A 361 -9.10 -34.32 45.80
CA ASP A 361 -10.40 -34.99 45.61
C ASP A 361 -11.62 -34.60 46.46
N ILE A 362 -12.71 -34.21 45.79
CA ILE A 362 -14.04 -34.77 46.09
C ILE A 362 -14.99 -34.73 44.88
N ASP A 363 -15.63 -35.88 44.67
CA ASP A 363 -16.68 -36.23 43.70
C ASP A 363 -18.06 -35.61 43.99
N ALA A 364 -18.86 -35.56 42.92
CA ALA A 364 -20.32 -35.75 42.83
C ALA A 364 -21.30 -34.80 43.56
N HIS A 365 -22.15 -34.11 42.77
CA HIS A 365 -23.60 -34.43 42.67
C HIS A 365 -24.33 -33.48 41.69
N ALA A 366 -24.92 -34.06 40.64
CA ALA A 366 -26.17 -33.60 40.02
C ALA A 366 -27.36 -34.20 40.82
N PRO A 367 -28.67 -33.95 40.53
CA PRO A 367 -29.36 -33.16 39.49
C PRO A 367 -30.42 -32.18 40.13
N THR A 368 -31.31 -31.42 39.48
CA THR A 368 -32.47 -31.79 38.65
C THR A 368 -33.33 -30.52 38.35
N SER A 369 -33.92 -30.50 37.15
CA SER A 369 -35.31 -30.12 36.80
C SER A 369 -35.86 -28.69 36.92
N GLN A 370 -36.19 -28.16 35.73
CA GLN A 370 -37.34 -27.32 35.30
C GLN A 370 -38.66 -27.52 36.10
N PRO A 371 -39.58 -26.52 36.14
CA PRO A 371 -40.37 -26.08 34.97
C PRO A 371 -40.71 -24.56 34.89
N ASP A 372 -41.07 -24.06 33.71
CA ASP A 372 -42.47 -23.64 33.44
C ASP A 372 -42.66 -23.09 32.02
N ALA A 373 -43.84 -23.41 31.48
CA ALA A 373 -44.36 -22.96 30.20
C ALA A 373 -45.51 -21.96 30.41
N THR A 374 -45.86 -21.27 29.31
CA THR A 374 -47.05 -20.44 29.02
C THR A 374 -46.95 -18.93 29.26
N ASN A 375 -46.97 -18.14 28.17
CA ASN A 375 -48.21 -17.51 27.68
C ASN A 375 -48.04 -16.76 26.34
N VAL A 376 -49.03 -16.99 25.47
CA VAL A 376 -49.56 -16.21 24.32
C VAL A 376 -48.65 -15.89 23.12
#